data_AF-A0A0S8IEM1-F1
#
_entry.id   AF-A0A0S8IEM1-F1
#
_cell.length_a   1.000
_cell.length_b   1.000
_cell.length_c   1.000
_cell.angle_alpha   90.00
_cell.angle_beta   90.00
_cell.angle_gamma   90.00
#
_symmetry.space_group_name_H-M   'P 1'
#
loop_
_entity.id
_entity.type
_entity.pdbx_description
1 polymer ?
#
loop_
_entity_poly.entity_id
_entity_poly.type
_entity_poly.pdbx_seq_one_letter_code
_entity_poly.pdbx_strand_id
1 'polypeptide(L)'
;MNCKDFWTQYENSGLNIELEKHLEGCESCRNELKIETLLHEKVSALPGYKAPDGLWKKVRESLTTSQIPDTQKESILSKIGYFVDDVLSPLKVIFLKPAFVGAASVLLIAALSYYFLYPLSVEEKISRLARSEKPLLDTENQYAAEIAKYTELVETKKDNIPKDMYMSYQEKVAFLNDYVSECKDALSENKYNYNARKYLLLAYAEIVSTMKELNNKA
;
A
#
# COMPACT_ATOMS: atom_id res chain seq x y z
N MET A 1 33.85 -14.33 4.59
CA MET A 1 32.49 -14.61 4.09
C MET A 1 31.78 -13.29 3.90
N ASN A 2 31.06 -13.11 2.78
CA ASN A 2 30.25 -11.90 2.56
C ASN A 2 28.84 -12.09 3.17
N CYS A 3 28.09 -11.00 3.36
CA CYS A 3 26.77 -11.05 3.99
C CYS A 3 25.73 -11.86 3.18
N LYS A 4 25.89 -11.95 1.85
CA LYS A 4 24.97 -12.70 0.99
C LYS A 4 25.16 -14.21 1.16
N ASP A 5 26.42 -14.65 1.24
CA ASP A 5 26.79 -16.04 1.46
C ASP A 5 26.36 -16.50 2.85
N PHE A 6 26.40 -15.61 3.86
CA PHE A 6 25.87 -15.87 5.20
C PHE A 6 24.41 -16.32 5.14
N TRP A 7 23.55 -15.54 4.49
CA TRP A 7 22.11 -15.84 4.42
C TRP A 7 21.81 -17.13 3.65
N THR A 8 22.52 -17.34 2.53
CA THR A 8 22.36 -18.57 1.76
C THR A 8 22.77 -19.81 2.55
N GLN A 9 23.85 -19.74 3.34
CA GLN A 9 24.26 -20.89 4.17
C GLN A 9 23.36 -21.09 5.38
N TYR A 10 22.93 -20.01 6.02
CA TYR A 10 22.03 -20.06 7.17
C TYR A 10 20.69 -20.73 6.82
N GLU A 11 20.08 -20.38 5.68
CA GLU A 11 18.82 -21.00 5.22
C GLU A 11 18.96 -22.50 4.95
N ASN A 12 20.11 -22.93 4.42
CA ASN A 12 20.33 -24.32 4.00
C ASN A 12 20.79 -25.25 5.14
N SER A 13 21.53 -24.72 6.11
CA SER A 13 22.25 -25.54 7.09
C SER A 13 22.13 -25.06 8.54
N GLY A 14 21.39 -23.97 8.78
CA GLY A 14 21.26 -23.36 10.10
C GLY A 14 22.56 -22.68 10.56
N LEU A 15 22.60 -22.30 11.85
CA LEU A 15 23.76 -21.64 12.44
C LEU A 15 24.92 -22.64 12.64
N ASN A 16 26.11 -22.30 12.11
CA ASN A 16 27.32 -23.09 12.25
C ASN A 16 28.49 -22.22 12.76
N ILE A 17 29.61 -22.85 13.11
CA ILE A 17 30.79 -22.18 13.70
C ILE A 17 31.38 -21.09 12.79
N GLU A 18 31.32 -21.25 11.47
CA GLU A 18 31.82 -20.24 10.52
C GLU A 18 30.88 -19.03 10.42
N LEU A 19 29.57 -19.26 10.50
CA LEU A 19 28.56 -18.22 10.58
C LEU A 19 28.66 -17.44 11.89
N GLU A 20 28.88 -18.12 13.02
CA GLU A 20 29.10 -17.48 14.32
C GLU A 20 30.30 -16.53 14.30
N LYS A 21 31.43 -16.96 13.73
CA LYS A 21 32.60 -16.10 13.55
C LYS A 21 32.32 -14.89 12.66
N HIS A 22 31.46 -15.03 11.66
CA HIS A 22 31.04 -13.89 10.84
C HIS A 22 30.18 -12.91 11.65
N LEU A 23 29.28 -13.40 12.49
CA LEU A 23 28.44 -12.57 13.35
C LEU A 23 29.25 -11.78 14.38
N GLU A 24 30.37 -12.33 14.87
CA GLU A 24 31.31 -11.61 15.74
C GLU A 24 31.90 -10.37 15.04
N GLY A 25 32.16 -10.44 13.74
CA GLY A 25 32.75 -9.36 12.94
C GLY A 25 31.77 -8.49 12.15
N CYS A 26 30.51 -8.89 12.00
CA CYS A 26 29.51 -8.17 11.19
C CYS A 26 28.27 -7.79 12.01
N GLU A 27 28.16 -6.51 12.35
CA GLU A 27 27.02 -5.97 13.11
C GLU A 27 25.70 -6.05 12.32
N SER A 28 25.73 -5.85 11.00
CA SER A 28 24.53 -5.90 10.14
C SER A 28 23.86 -7.28 10.20
N CYS A 29 24.61 -8.34 9.91
CA CYS A 29 24.09 -9.71 9.94
C CYS A 29 23.63 -10.12 11.33
N ARG A 30 24.29 -9.64 12.39
CA ARG A 30 23.87 -9.88 13.79
C ARG A 30 22.51 -9.26 14.10
N ASN A 31 22.29 -8.02 13.68
CA ASN A 31 21.03 -7.34 13.90
C ASN A 31 19.89 -7.96 13.09
N GLU A 32 20.15 -8.34 11.84
CA GLU A 32 19.18 -9.01 10.99
C GLU A 32 18.80 -10.40 11.53
N LEU A 33 19.76 -11.22 11.95
CA LEU A 33 19.50 -12.53 12.57
C LEU A 33 18.67 -12.40 13.85
N LYS A 34 18.92 -11.36 14.66
CA LYS A 34 18.11 -11.06 15.84
C LYS A 34 16.67 -10.73 15.47
N ILE A 35 16.45 -9.97 14.41
CA ILE A 35 15.10 -9.66 13.89
C ILE A 35 14.40 -10.94 13.45
N GLU A 36 15.08 -11.79 12.70
CA GLU A 36 14.51 -13.05 12.23
C GLU A 36 14.12 -13.98 13.39
N THR A 37 14.98 -14.09 14.40
CA THR A 37 14.70 -14.87 15.61
C THR A 37 13.46 -14.35 16.33
N LEU A 38 13.35 -13.02 16.48
CA LEU A 38 12.18 -12.38 17.08
C LEU A 38 10.91 -12.59 16.24
N LEU A 39 11.01 -12.51 14.91
CA LEU A 39 9.89 -12.79 14.01
C LEU A 39 9.43 -14.24 14.15
N HIS A 40 10.36 -15.19 14.20
CA HIS A 40 10.04 -16.61 14.37
C HIS A 40 9.33 -16.87 15.70
N GLU A 41 9.82 -16.25 16.79
CA GLU A 41 9.18 -16.31 18.11
C GLU A 41 7.76 -15.72 18.09
N LYS A 42 7.58 -14.54 17.47
CA LYS A 42 6.26 -13.89 17.40
C LYS A 42 5.29 -14.64 16.51
N VAL A 43 5.75 -15.17 15.38
CA VAL A 43 4.93 -15.96 14.45
C VAL A 43 4.50 -17.29 15.07
N SER A 44 5.41 -17.98 15.76
CA SER A 44 5.08 -19.23 16.47
C SER A 44 4.12 -19.01 17.65
N ALA A 45 4.11 -17.81 18.25
CA ALA A 45 3.16 -17.43 19.28
C ALA A 45 1.77 -17.02 18.75
N LEU A 46 1.60 -16.87 17.43
CA LEU A 46 0.28 -16.57 16.87
C LEU A 46 -0.63 -17.81 16.97
N PRO A 47 -1.91 -17.63 17.31
CA PRO A 47 -2.86 -18.73 17.30
C PRO A 47 -2.91 -19.33 15.90
N GLY A 48 -2.80 -20.67 15.81
CA GLY A 48 -2.86 -21.38 14.54
C GLY A 48 -4.18 -21.11 13.83
N TYR A 49 -4.15 -20.22 12.84
CA TYR A 49 -5.32 -19.92 12.03
C TYR A 49 -5.54 -21.07 11.06
N LYS A 50 -6.61 -21.84 11.29
CA LYS A 50 -7.03 -22.89 10.37
C LYS A 50 -7.86 -22.23 9.28
N ALA A 51 -7.31 -22.17 8.07
CA ALA A 51 -8.04 -21.67 6.92
C ALA A 51 -9.37 -22.44 6.76
N PRO A 52 -10.48 -21.77 6.43
CA PRO A 52 -11.77 -22.41 6.20
C PRO A 52 -11.68 -23.55 5.18
N ASP A 53 -12.40 -24.65 5.43
CA ASP A 53 -12.41 -25.80 4.53
C ASP A 53 -12.86 -25.37 3.12
N GLY A 54 -12.08 -25.77 2.12
CA GLY A 54 -12.33 -25.39 0.72
C GLY A 54 -11.72 -24.05 0.26
N LEU A 55 -11.18 -23.21 1.15
CA LEU A 55 -10.48 -21.98 0.76
C LEU A 55 -9.28 -22.29 -0.15
N TRP A 56 -8.47 -23.29 0.22
CA TRP A 56 -7.34 -23.73 -0.61
C TRP A 56 -7.78 -24.32 -1.95
N LYS A 57 -8.95 -24.95 -2.01
CA LYS A 57 -9.53 -25.44 -3.27
C LYS A 57 -9.91 -24.26 -4.17
N LYS A 58 -10.58 -23.25 -3.61
CA LYS A 58 -10.95 -22.01 -4.31
C LYS A 58 -9.72 -21.23 -4.77
N VAL A 59 -8.70 -21.09 -3.94
CA VAL A 59 -7.42 -20.45 -4.30
C VAL A 59 -6.73 -21.22 -5.43
N ARG A 60 -6.70 -22.56 -5.36
CA ARG A 60 -6.14 -23.39 -6.43
C ARG A 60 -6.91 -23.21 -7.75
N GLU A 61 -8.24 -23.24 -7.68
CA GLU A 61 -9.12 -23.02 -8.83
C GLU A 61 -8.94 -21.62 -9.42
N SER A 62 -8.79 -20.59 -8.59
CA SER A 62 -8.48 -19.23 -9.01
C SER A 62 -7.10 -19.13 -9.65
N LEU A 63 -6.07 -19.81 -9.12
CA LEU A 63 -4.73 -19.82 -9.74
C LEU A 63 -4.71 -20.53 -11.09
N THR A 64 -5.49 -21.61 -11.25
CA THR A 64 -5.64 -22.29 -12.56
C THR A 64 -6.52 -21.51 -13.54
N THR A 65 -7.52 -20.78 -13.06
CA THR A 65 -8.42 -19.96 -13.91
C THR A 65 -7.78 -18.62 -14.26
N SER A 66 -6.87 -18.12 -13.42
CA SER A 66 -6.06 -16.92 -13.66
C SER A 66 -4.74 -17.20 -14.37
N GLN A 67 -4.67 -18.27 -15.19
CA GLN A 67 -3.79 -18.23 -16.36
C GLN A 67 -4.30 -17.12 -17.28
N ILE A 68 -3.96 -15.88 -16.92
CA ILE A 68 -4.10 -14.70 -17.76
C ILE A 68 -3.40 -15.07 -19.08
N PRO A 69 -4.10 -15.11 -20.22
CA PRO A 69 -3.41 -15.26 -21.48
C PRO A 69 -2.40 -14.12 -21.58
N ASP A 70 -1.14 -14.44 -21.88
CA ASP A 70 0.01 -13.52 -21.98
C ASP A 70 -0.20 -12.36 -22.99
N THR A 71 -1.38 -12.24 -23.58
CA THR A 71 -1.80 -11.25 -24.59
C THR A 71 -2.24 -9.89 -24.03
N GLN A 72 -2.10 -9.61 -22.73
CA GLN A 72 -2.29 -8.26 -22.18
C GLN A 72 -1.09 -7.72 -21.39
N LYS A 73 0.11 -8.25 -21.63
CA LYS A 73 1.36 -7.51 -21.37
C LYS A 73 1.65 -6.51 -22.49
N GLU A 74 0.67 -5.73 -22.91
CA GLU A 74 0.97 -4.45 -23.57
C GLU A 74 1.38 -3.44 -22.50
N SER A 75 2.63 -3.60 -22.06
CA SER A 75 3.58 -2.51 -22.01
C SER A 75 3.12 -1.23 -21.30
N ILE A 76 2.89 -1.33 -19.99
CA ILE A 76 2.95 -0.17 -19.09
C ILE A 76 4.34 0.52 -19.22
N LEU A 77 5.39 -0.23 -19.60
CA LEU A 77 6.72 0.31 -19.89
C LEU A 77 6.81 1.15 -21.17
N SER A 78 6.00 0.91 -22.22
CA SER A 78 6.01 1.77 -23.43
C SER A 78 5.26 3.08 -23.23
N LYS A 79 4.27 3.12 -22.32
CA LYS A 79 3.63 4.39 -21.93
C LYS A 79 4.53 5.25 -21.05
N ILE A 80 5.45 4.65 -20.28
CA ILE A 80 6.48 5.39 -19.54
C ILE A 80 7.56 5.91 -20.51
N GLY A 81 7.91 5.17 -21.56
CA GLY A 81 8.87 5.62 -22.59
C GLY A 81 8.49 6.95 -23.25
N TYR A 82 7.20 7.14 -23.57
CA TYR A 82 6.72 8.39 -24.20
C TYR A 82 6.73 9.60 -23.25
N PHE A 83 6.54 9.40 -21.95
CA PHE A 83 6.58 10.49 -20.97
C PHE A 83 8.01 10.95 -20.65
N VAL A 84 8.98 10.03 -20.75
CA VAL A 84 10.39 10.31 -20.47
C VAL A 84 11.05 11.01 -21.67
N ASP A 85 10.67 10.68 -22.91
CA ASP A 85 11.24 11.32 -24.10
C ASP A 85 10.80 12.78 -24.27
N ASP A 86 9.55 13.13 -23.92
CA ASP A 86 9.04 14.50 -24.11
C ASP A 86 9.53 15.48 -23.01
N VAL A 87 9.74 14.98 -21.78
CA VAL A 87 10.22 15.79 -20.65
C VAL A 87 11.76 15.89 -20.59
N LEU A 88 12.51 14.91 -21.11
CA LEU A 88 13.98 14.94 -21.16
C LEU A 88 14.57 15.36 -22.52
N SER A 89 13.73 15.63 -23.53
CA SER A 89 14.17 16.15 -24.83
C SER A 89 15.10 17.38 -24.74
N PRO A 90 14.86 18.40 -23.88
CA PRO A 90 15.78 19.54 -23.78
C PRO A 90 17.10 19.22 -23.05
N LEU A 91 17.21 18.09 -22.33
CA LEU A 91 18.47 17.69 -21.66
C LEU A 91 19.43 16.92 -22.57
N LYS A 92 18.95 16.32 -23.68
CA LYS A 92 19.81 15.57 -24.62
C LYS A 92 20.88 16.43 -25.30
N VAL A 93 20.72 17.75 -25.34
CA VAL A 93 21.70 18.67 -25.97
C VAL A 93 22.85 19.06 -25.03
N ILE A 94 22.72 18.84 -23.71
CA ILE A 94 23.72 19.30 -22.71
C ILE A 94 24.73 18.20 -22.34
N PHE A 95 24.47 16.92 -22.65
CA PHE A 95 25.28 15.78 -22.20
C PHE A 95 26.43 15.34 -23.14
N LEU A 96 26.81 16.14 -24.14
CA LEU A 96 27.88 15.80 -25.09
C LEU A 96 29.31 16.11 -24.61
N LYS A 97 29.51 16.50 -23.34
CA LYS A 97 30.87 16.63 -22.76
C LYS A 97 31.17 15.43 -21.85
N PRO A 98 32.19 14.62 -22.15
CA PRO A 98 32.50 13.38 -21.41
C PRO A 98 32.85 13.62 -19.93
N ALA A 99 33.20 14.85 -19.55
CA ALA A 99 33.44 15.22 -18.15
C ALA A 99 32.17 15.26 -17.28
N PHE A 100 30.99 15.52 -17.86
CA PHE A 100 29.73 15.65 -17.09
C PHE A 100 29.08 14.29 -16.81
N VAL A 101 29.25 13.32 -17.71
CA VAL A 101 28.73 11.95 -17.55
C VAL A 101 29.39 11.25 -16.35
N GLY A 102 30.68 11.48 -16.14
CA GLY A 102 31.42 10.95 -14.98
C GLY A 102 30.84 11.45 -13.65
N ALA A 103 30.68 12.77 -13.49
CA ALA A 103 30.17 13.35 -12.24
C ALA A 103 28.72 12.95 -11.93
N ALA A 104 27.85 12.90 -12.95
CA ALA A 104 26.46 12.46 -12.78
C ALA A 104 26.37 10.98 -12.37
N SER A 105 27.20 10.11 -12.96
CA SER A 105 27.21 8.68 -12.61
C SER A 105 27.66 8.44 -11.17
N VAL A 106 28.66 9.19 -10.68
CA VAL A 106 29.14 9.07 -9.29
C VAL A 106 28.07 9.55 -8.30
N LEU A 107 27.36 10.64 -8.60
CA LEU A 107 26.25 11.11 -7.76
C LEU A 107 25.08 10.12 -7.73
N LEU A 108 24.76 9.49 -8.87
CA LEU A 108 23.70 8.50 -8.96
C LEU A 108 24.06 7.23 -8.16
N ILE A 109 25.31 6.78 -8.28
CA ILE A 109 25.83 5.65 -7.48
C ILE A 109 25.84 6.00 -5.99
N ALA A 110 26.28 7.20 -5.61
CA ALA A 110 26.29 7.66 -4.22
C ALA A 110 24.88 7.75 -3.61
N ALA A 111 23.90 8.24 -4.38
CA ALA A 111 22.50 8.31 -3.96
C ALA A 111 21.87 6.92 -3.81
N LEU A 112 22.14 6.02 -4.75
CA LEU A 112 21.67 4.63 -4.69
C LEU A 112 22.35 3.85 -3.55
N SER A 113 23.65 4.06 -3.32
CA SER A 113 24.36 3.43 -2.22
C SER A 113 23.87 3.94 -0.87
N TYR A 114 23.60 5.24 -0.73
CA TYR A 114 23.02 5.80 0.50
C TYR A 114 21.64 5.21 0.79
N TYR A 115 20.80 5.07 -0.25
CA TYR A 115 19.46 4.47 -0.12
C TYR A 115 19.50 2.99 0.31
N PHE A 116 20.49 2.23 -0.17
CA PHE A 116 20.65 0.81 0.19
C PHE A 116 21.39 0.59 1.52
N LEU A 117 22.35 1.44 1.88
CA LEU A 117 23.17 1.30 3.09
C LEU A 117 22.51 1.86 4.35
N TYR A 118 21.52 2.75 4.21
CA TYR A 118 20.71 3.24 5.32
C TYR A 118 19.28 2.73 5.20
N PRO A 119 19.01 1.43 5.48
CA PRO A 119 17.64 0.99 5.65
C PRO A 119 17.04 1.77 6.82
N LEU A 120 16.04 2.60 6.51
CA LEU A 120 15.25 3.33 7.52
C LEU A 120 14.94 2.39 8.69
N SER A 121 15.32 2.81 9.88
CA SER A 121 15.11 2.05 11.10
C SER A 121 13.63 1.67 11.23
N VAL A 122 13.34 0.51 11.80
CA VAL A 122 11.95 0.06 12.03
C VAL A 122 11.17 1.12 12.84
N GLU A 123 11.85 1.80 13.78
CA GLU A 123 11.36 2.97 14.51
C GLU A 123 10.90 4.11 13.57
N GLU A 124 11.69 4.46 12.55
CA GLU A 124 11.32 5.50 11.58
C GLU A 124 10.19 5.04 10.65
N LYS A 125 10.12 3.77 10.26
CA LYS A 125 9.01 3.24 9.44
C LYS A 125 7.69 3.27 10.23
N ILE A 126 7.71 2.85 11.50
CA ILE A 126 6.56 2.93 12.41
C ILE A 126 6.20 4.40 12.67
N SER A 127 7.19 5.27 12.89
CA SER A 127 6.99 6.71 13.08
C SER A 127 6.40 7.39 11.84
N ARG A 128 6.77 6.96 10.62
CA ARG A 128 6.18 7.45 9.37
C ARG A 128 4.75 6.98 9.19
N LEU A 129 4.43 5.74 9.56
CA LEU A 129 3.06 5.22 9.57
C LEU A 129 2.19 5.97 10.60
N ALA A 130 2.70 6.21 11.81
CA ALA A 130 2.04 7.02 12.83
C ALA A 130 1.88 8.49 12.40
N ARG A 131 2.87 9.07 11.72
CA ARG A 131 2.80 10.44 11.18
C ARG A 131 1.80 10.56 10.02
N SER A 132 1.47 9.47 9.33
CA SER A 132 0.41 9.42 8.32
C SER A 132 -1.00 9.27 8.91
N GLU A 133 -1.15 8.95 10.19
CA GLU A 133 -2.45 8.74 10.82
C GLU A 133 -3.24 10.04 10.97
N LYS A 134 -2.58 11.12 11.40
CA LYS A 134 -3.22 12.43 11.59
C LYS A 134 -3.88 12.98 10.32
N PRO A 135 -3.19 13.09 9.16
CA PRO A 135 -3.83 13.59 7.94
C PRO A 135 -4.98 12.67 7.47
N LEU A 136 -4.90 11.37 7.73
CA LEU A 136 -5.98 10.43 7.39
C LEU A 136 -7.22 10.64 8.27
N LEU A 137 -7.02 10.86 9.58
CA LEU A 137 -8.11 11.18 10.50
C LEU A 137 -8.76 12.53 10.16
N ASP A 138 -7.94 13.53 9.80
CA ASP A 138 -8.43 14.84 9.34
C ASP A 138 -9.28 14.68 8.07
N THR A 139 -8.84 13.82 7.13
CA THR A 139 -9.59 13.52 5.90
C THR A 139 -10.92 12.81 6.20
N GLU A 140 -10.93 11.84 7.11
CA GLU A 140 -12.16 11.17 7.54
C GLU A 140 -13.16 12.16 8.17
N ASN A 141 -12.68 13.05 9.04
CA ASN A 141 -13.51 14.08 9.65
C ASN A 141 -14.08 15.07 8.62
N GLN A 142 -13.28 15.43 7.60
CA GLN A 142 -13.74 16.27 6.49
C GLN A 142 -14.88 15.59 5.73
N TYR A 143 -14.72 14.32 5.36
CA TYR A 143 -15.80 13.59 4.69
C TYR A 143 -17.05 13.46 5.56
N ALA A 144 -16.91 13.16 6.85
CA ALA A 144 -18.05 13.08 7.76
C ALA A 144 -18.83 14.41 7.82
N ALA A 145 -18.13 15.55 7.86
CA ALA A 145 -18.74 16.87 7.81
C ALA A 145 -19.44 17.15 6.47
N GLU A 146 -18.86 16.74 5.35
CA GLU A 146 -19.47 16.87 4.02
C GLU A 146 -20.73 16.01 3.88
N ILE A 147 -20.71 14.76 4.36
CA ILE A 147 -21.87 13.87 4.36
C ILE A 147 -23.01 14.51 5.18
N ALA A 148 -22.71 15.02 6.37
CA ALA A 148 -23.71 15.70 7.21
C ALA A 148 -24.33 16.91 6.48
N LYS A 149 -23.49 17.77 5.89
CA LYS A 149 -23.93 18.94 5.13
C LYS A 149 -24.83 18.57 3.95
N TYR A 150 -24.42 17.59 3.13
CA TYR A 150 -25.22 17.21 1.96
C TYR A 150 -26.50 16.46 2.35
N THR A 151 -26.48 15.71 3.46
CA THR A 151 -27.69 15.08 3.99
C THR A 151 -28.74 16.13 4.34
N GLU A 152 -28.36 17.20 5.03
CA GLU A 152 -29.26 18.31 5.38
C GLU A 152 -29.83 19.01 4.13
N LEU A 153 -28.98 19.27 3.13
CA LEU A 153 -29.40 19.90 1.86
C LEU A 153 -30.38 19.01 1.08
N VAL A 154 -30.12 17.71 1.03
CA VAL A 154 -30.98 16.73 0.36
C VAL A 154 -32.33 16.63 1.07
N GLU A 155 -32.35 16.53 2.40
CA GLU A 155 -33.60 16.46 3.17
C GLU A 155 -34.46 17.72 2.99
N THR A 156 -33.84 18.90 2.92
CA THR A 156 -34.54 20.17 2.68
C THR A 156 -35.23 20.21 1.31
N LYS A 157 -34.67 19.53 0.30
CA LYS A 157 -35.18 19.51 -1.07
C LYS A 157 -35.90 18.23 -1.46
N LYS A 158 -36.15 17.33 -0.51
CA LYS A 158 -36.67 15.99 -0.76
C LYS A 158 -37.94 15.96 -1.62
N ASP A 159 -38.84 16.92 -1.41
CA ASP A 159 -40.11 17.01 -2.12
C ASP A 159 -39.96 17.39 -3.61
N ASN A 160 -38.80 17.96 -4.00
CA ASN A 160 -38.48 18.32 -5.39
C ASN A 160 -37.79 17.19 -6.16
N ILE A 161 -37.41 16.10 -5.48
CA ILE A 161 -36.69 14.98 -6.09
C ILE A 161 -37.70 13.90 -6.49
N PRO A 162 -37.62 13.36 -7.73
CA PRO A 162 -38.46 12.21 -8.12
C PRO A 162 -38.30 11.05 -7.13
N LYS A 163 -39.43 10.54 -6.61
CA LYS A 163 -39.45 9.53 -5.55
C LYS A 163 -38.61 8.29 -5.88
N ASP A 164 -38.73 7.76 -7.09
CA ASP A 164 -37.99 6.57 -7.52
C ASP A 164 -36.48 6.81 -7.54
N MET A 165 -36.06 8.02 -7.91
CA MET A 165 -34.66 8.42 -7.87
C MET A 165 -34.18 8.52 -6.42
N TYR A 166 -34.91 9.21 -5.54
CA TYR A 166 -34.53 9.34 -4.13
C TYR A 166 -34.39 7.96 -3.46
N MET A 167 -35.32 7.02 -3.72
CA MET A 167 -35.25 5.65 -3.21
C MET A 167 -33.98 4.92 -3.67
N SER A 168 -33.66 4.95 -4.97
CA SER A 168 -32.45 4.30 -5.49
C SER A 168 -31.16 4.89 -4.89
N TYR A 169 -31.12 6.21 -4.66
CA TYR A 169 -30.00 6.85 -4.00
C TYR A 169 -29.90 6.47 -2.52
N GLN A 170 -31.02 6.35 -1.80
CA GLN A 170 -31.04 5.87 -0.42
C GLN A 170 -30.53 4.43 -0.31
N GLU A 171 -30.94 3.54 -1.20
CA GLU A 171 -30.44 2.15 -1.26
C GLU A 171 -28.93 2.12 -1.47
N LYS A 172 -28.41 2.94 -2.39
CA LYS A 172 -26.96 3.05 -2.62
C LYS A 172 -26.22 3.56 -1.39
N VAL A 173 -26.73 4.59 -0.73
CA VAL A 173 -26.11 5.14 0.49
C VAL A 173 -26.15 4.13 1.64
N ALA A 174 -27.25 3.40 1.80
CA ALA A 174 -27.35 2.33 2.80
C ALA A 174 -26.30 1.24 2.57
N PHE A 175 -26.17 0.76 1.33
CA PHE A 175 -25.13 -0.21 0.96
C PHE A 175 -23.71 0.30 1.25
N LEU A 176 -23.42 1.58 0.94
CA LEU A 176 -22.11 2.18 1.23
C LEU A 176 -21.86 2.32 2.74
N ASN A 177 -22.90 2.59 3.54
CA ASN A 177 -22.77 2.65 5.00
C ASN A 177 -22.47 1.28 5.60
N ASP A 178 -23.04 0.20 5.08
CA ASP A 178 -22.70 -1.16 5.50
C ASP A 178 -21.21 -1.44 5.22
N TYR A 179 -20.74 -1.05 4.04
CA TYR A 179 -19.32 -1.20 3.66
C TYR A 179 -18.37 -0.33 4.53
N VAL A 180 -18.80 0.87 4.92
CA VAL A 180 -18.10 1.72 5.90
C VAL A 180 -18.00 1.01 7.25
N SER A 181 -19.08 0.35 7.69
CA SER A 181 -19.09 -0.42 8.95
C SER A 181 -18.06 -1.55 8.91
N GLU A 182 -18.07 -2.37 7.85
CA GLU A 182 -17.11 -3.47 7.68
C GLU A 182 -15.66 -2.97 7.68
N CYS A 183 -15.39 -1.84 7.02
CA CYS A 183 -14.06 -1.23 7.02
C CYS A 183 -13.65 -0.75 8.42
N LYS A 184 -14.58 -0.20 9.21
CA LYS A 184 -14.32 0.22 10.59
C LYS A 184 -14.06 -0.97 11.51
N ASP A 185 -14.80 -2.06 11.34
CA ASP A 185 -14.59 -3.30 12.09
C ASP A 185 -13.19 -3.86 11.79
N ALA A 186 -12.80 -3.93 10.52
CA ALA A 186 -11.46 -4.35 10.11
C ALA A 186 -10.34 -3.43 10.66
N LEU A 187 -10.60 -2.12 10.81
CA LEU A 187 -9.67 -1.18 11.42
C LEU A 187 -9.63 -1.29 12.95
N SER A 188 -10.71 -1.75 13.58
CA SER A 188 -10.73 -2.03 15.02
C SER A 188 -9.88 -3.25 15.37
N GLU A 189 -9.88 -4.27 14.51
CA GLU A 189 -9.01 -5.45 14.64
C GLU A 189 -7.55 -5.12 14.31
N ASN A 190 -7.32 -4.30 13.27
CA ASN A 190 -5.99 -3.86 12.88
C ASN A 190 -5.98 -2.39 12.43
N LYS A 191 -5.56 -1.50 13.33
CA LYS A 191 -5.51 -0.05 13.12
C LYS A 191 -4.59 0.38 11.95
N TYR A 192 -3.67 -0.48 11.53
CA TYR A 192 -2.72 -0.24 10.44
C TYR A 192 -3.09 -0.95 9.14
N ASN A 193 -4.31 -1.51 9.03
CA ASN A 193 -4.80 -2.10 7.80
C ASN A 193 -4.99 -1.03 6.72
N TYR A 194 -3.96 -0.85 5.88
CA TYR A 194 -3.94 0.13 4.80
C TYR A 194 -5.10 -0.05 3.82
N ASN A 195 -5.45 -1.30 3.49
CA ASN A 195 -6.52 -1.60 2.56
C ASN A 195 -7.87 -1.18 3.14
N ALA A 196 -8.18 -1.56 4.38
CA ALA A 196 -9.41 -1.16 5.05
C ALA A 196 -9.54 0.38 5.12
N ARG A 197 -8.45 1.09 5.44
CA ARG A 197 -8.46 2.56 5.48
C ARG A 197 -8.66 3.19 4.10
N LYS A 198 -8.02 2.64 3.05
CA LYS A 198 -8.23 3.09 1.67
C LYS A 198 -9.68 2.91 1.23
N TYR A 199 -10.26 1.74 1.51
CA TYR A 199 -11.64 1.43 1.15
C TYR A 199 -12.65 2.28 1.93
N LEU A 200 -12.38 2.57 3.21
CA LEU A 200 -13.16 3.50 4.01
C LEU A 200 -13.26 4.89 3.35
N LEU A 201 -12.11 5.46 2.95
CA LEU A 201 -12.08 6.78 2.31
C LEU A 201 -12.79 6.78 0.95
N LEU A 202 -12.66 5.70 0.17
CA LEU A 202 -13.38 5.55 -1.11
C LEU A 202 -14.90 5.50 -0.89
N ALA A 203 -15.36 4.75 0.11
CA ALA A 203 -16.78 4.65 0.44
C ALA A 203 -17.34 6.01 0.86
N TYR A 204 -16.63 6.75 1.72
CA TYR A 204 -17.03 8.10 2.09
C TYR A 204 -17.09 9.06 0.89
N ALA A 205 -16.06 9.05 0.03
CA ALA A 205 -16.05 9.87 -1.17
C ALA A 205 -17.23 9.56 -2.11
N GLU A 206 -17.59 8.28 -2.24
CA GLU A 206 -18.73 7.85 -3.05
C GLU A 206 -20.08 8.27 -2.44
N ILE A 207 -20.23 8.24 -1.11
CA ILE A 207 -21.42 8.76 -0.42
C ILE A 207 -21.56 10.26 -0.69
N VAL A 208 -20.49 11.04 -0.52
CA VAL A 208 -20.50 12.49 -0.80
C VAL A 208 -20.86 12.75 -2.26
N SER A 209 -20.24 12.02 -3.19
CA SER A 209 -20.53 12.16 -4.63
C SER A 209 -22.02 11.89 -4.92
N THR A 210 -22.54 10.80 -4.36
CA THR A 210 -23.94 10.38 -4.48
C THR A 210 -24.90 11.44 -3.95
N MET A 211 -24.62 12.01 -2.77
CA MET A 211 -25.45 13.08 -2.20
C MET A 211 -25.35 14.40 -2.97
N LYS A 212 -24.17 14.73 -3.48
CA LYS A 212 -23.95 15.92 -4.31
C LYS A 212 -24.71 15.83 -5.63
N GLU A 213 -24.68 14.67 -6.28
CA GLU A 213 -25.49 14.40 -7.47
C GLU A 213 -26.98 14.58 -7.18
N LEU A 214 -27.46 14.03 -6.06
CA LEU A 214 -28.86 14.12 -5.65
C LEU A 214 -29.28 15.58 -5.44
N ASN A 215 -28.46 16.37 -4.73
CA ASN A 215 -28.70 17.80 -4.53
C ASN A 215 -28.65 18.63 -5.82
N ASN A 216 -27.88 18.20 -6.83
CA ASN A 216 -27.79 18.90 -8.12
C ASN A 216 -28.98 18.60 -9.04
N LYS A 217 -29.66 17.48 -8.85
CA LYS A 217 -30.88 17.12 -9.59
C LYS A 217 -32.17 17.54 -8.87
N ALA A 218 -32.03 18.21 -7.72
CA ALA A 218 -33.10 18.74 -6.88
C ALA A 218 -33.22 20.26 -7.04
#